data_AF-A0A926BTS1-F1
#
_entry.id   AF-A0A926BTS1-F1
#
_cell.length_a   1.000
_cell.length_b   1.000
_cell.length_c   1.000
_cell.angle_alpha   90.00
_cell.angle_beta   90.00
_cell.angle_gamma   90.00
#
_symmetry.space_group_name_H-M   'P 1'
#
loop_
_entity.id
_entity.type
_entity.pdbx_description
1 polymer ?
#
loop_
_entity_poly.entity_id
_entity_poly.type
_entity_poly.pdbx_seq_one_letter_code
_entity_poly.pdbx_strand_id
1 'polypeptide(L)' 'MISVIDIGTNTILMLTAEIVSPGVLRVVDDHHEIARLGRGVDASRVILPVAFDRL' A
#
# COMPACT_ATOMS: atom_id res chain seq x y z
N MET A 1 13.50 4.22 12.55
CA MET A 1 12.34 4.46 11.66
C MET A 1 11.74 3.14 11.28
N ILE A 2 10.44 3.11 11.07
CA ILE A 2 9.68 1.97 10.57
C ILE A 2 8.81 2.45 9.41
N SER A 3 8.66 1.60 8.39
CA SER A 3 7.72 1.83 7.30
C SER A 3 6.79 0.62 7.21
N VAL A 4 5.51 0.88 7.01
CA VAL A 4 4.49 -0.13 6.79
C VAL A 4 3.86 0.12 5.43
N ILE A 5 3.74 -0.94 4.64
CA ILE A 5 3.10 -0.92 3.34
C ILE A 5 1.86 -1.82 3.42
N ASP A 6 0.70 -1.28 3.04
CA ASP A 6 -0.54 -2.01 2.88
C ASP A 6 -0.91 -2.05 1.39
N ILE A 7 -1.05 -3.26 0.84
CA ILE A 7 -1.35 -3.48 -0.57
C ILE A 7 -2.80 -3.95 -0.69
N GLY A 8 -3.69 -2.99 -0.89
CA GLY A 8 -5.12 -3.24 -1.07
C GLY A 8 -5.51 -3.58 -2.51
N THR A 9 -6.78 -3.90 -2.71
CA THR A 9 -7.35 -4.15 -4.04
C THR A 9 -7.49 -2.88 -4.88
N ASN A 10 -7.66 -1.71 -4.24
CA ASN A 10 -7.80 -0.44 -4.94
C ASN A 10 -6.59 0.49 -4.74
N THR A 11 -6.03 0.49 -3.54
CA THR A 11 -5.06 1.48 -3.10
C THR A 11 -3.87 0.78 -2.44
N ILE A 12 -2.66 1.26 -2.73
CA ILE A 12 -1.45 0.93 -1.97
C ILE A 12 -1.19 2.10 -1.02
N LEU A 13 -0.94 1.81 0.25
CA LEU A 13 -0.64 2.79 1.28
C LEU A 13 0.77 2.53 1.81
N MET A 14 1.50 3.60 2.15
CA MET A 14 2.76 3.52 2.86
C MET A 14 2.82 4.57 3.97
N LEU A 15 3.05 4.12 5.20
CA LEU A 15 3.26 5.00 6.35
C LEU A 15 4.68 4.80 6.87
N THR A 16 5.47 5.88 6.90
CA THR A 16 6.80 5.90 7.52
C THR A 16 6.76 6.72 8.79
N ALA A 17 7.30 6.17 9.88
CA ALA A 17 7.32 6.81 11.18
C ALA A 17 8.65 6.62 11.92
N GLU A 18 8.99 7.59 12.76
CA GLU A 18 10.01 7.47 13.79
C GLU A 18 9.40 6.91 15.08
N ILE A 19 10.16 6.04 15.76
CA ILE A 19 9.82 5.56 17.10
C ILE A 19 10.41 6.57 18.09
N VAL A 20 9.55 7.35 18.73
CA VAL A 20 9.98 8.37 19.70
C VAL A 20 10.23 7.73 21.07
N SER A 21 9.33 6.83 21.47
CA SER A 21 9.43 6.02 22.68
C SER A 21 8.51 4.79 22.53
N PRO A 22 8.53 3.80 23.46
CA PRO A 22 7.64 2.65 23.37
C PRO A 22 6.17 3.07 23.27
N GLY A 23 5.50 2.65 22.20
CA GLY A 23 4.10 3.00 21.92
C GLY A 23 3.87 4.41 21.33
N VAL A 24 4.91 5.23 21.15
CA VAL A 24 4.81 6.57 20.57
C VAL A 24 5.54 6.64 19.25
N LEU A 25 4.78 6.89 18.19
CA LEU A 25 5.28 7.04 16.83
C LEU A 25 5.06 8.48 16.35
N ARG A 26 6.03 9.03 15.61
CA ARG A 26 5.89 10.29 14.87
C ARG A 26 5.89 9.99 13.39
N VAL A 27 4.79 10.30 12.69
CA VAL A 27 4.70 10.14 11.24
C VAL A 27 5.71 11.08 10.57
N VAL A 28 6.48 10.53 9.65
CA VAL A 28 7.47 11.22 8.83
C VAL A 28 6.94 11.38 7.41
N ASP A 29 6.26 10.36 6.89
CA ASP A 29 5.68 10.35 5.55
C ASP A 29 4.44 9.45 5.49
N ASP A 30 3.47 9.85 4.68
CA ASP A 30 2.22 9.13 4.42
C ASP A 30 1.94 9.23 2.91
N HIS A 31 2.10 8.10 2.22
CA HIS A 31 1.97 8.01 0.78
C HIS A 31 0.84 7.06 0.38
N HIS A 32 0.19 7.40 -0.74
CA HIS A 32 -0.89 6.60 -1.28
C HIS A 32 -0.90 6.60 -2.80
N GLU A 33 -1.23 5.44 -3.37
CA GLU A 33 -1.34 5.28 -4.82
C GLU A 33 -2.56 4.45 -5.21
N ILE A 34 -3.30 4.91 -6.21
CA ILE A 34 -4.47 4.19 -6.75
C ILE A 34 -3.99 3.14 -7.77
N ALA A 35 -3.60 1.96 -7.29
CA ALA A 35 -3.08 0.87 -8.11
C ALA A 35 -4.16 0.02 -8.80
N ARG A 36 -5.36 -0.12 -8.19
CA ARG A 36 -6.49 -0.94 -8.70
C ARG A 36 -6.14 -2.41 -9.02
N LEU A 37 -5.24 -3.01 -8.22
CA LEU A 37 -4.76 -4.39 -8.39
C LEU A 37 -5.88 -5.45 -8.40
N GLY A 38 -6.97 -5.20 -7.67
CA GLY A 38 -8.12 -6.08 -7.54
C GLY A 38 -9.07 -6.09 -8.74
N ARG A 39 -8.85 -5.22 -9.76
CA ARG A 39 -9.74 -5.13 -10.92
C ARG A 39 -9.78 -6.47 -11.66
N GLY A 40 -10.95 -7.12 -11.64
CA GLY A 40 -11.18 -8.39 -12.33
C GLY A 40 -10.69 -9.64 -11.59
N VAL A 41 -10.15 -9.50 -10.37
CA VAL A 41 -9.68 -10.64 -9.55
C VAL A 41 -10.84 -11.52 -9.11
N ASP A 42 -12.01 -10.93 -8.81
CA ASP A 42 -13.23 -11.64 -8.42
C ASP A 42 -13.64 -12.69 -9.46
N ALA A 43 -13.57 -12.32 -10.74
CA ALA A 43 -13.95 -13.18 -11.85
C ALA A 43 -12.80 -14.09 -12.31
N SER A 44 -11.59 -13.56 -12.44
CA SER A 44 -10.46 -14.27 -13.05
C SER A 44 -9.61 -15.06 -12.07
N ARG A 45 -9.75 -14.79 -10.76
CA ARG A 45 -8.91 -15.34 -9.66
C ARG A 45 -7.42 -15.04 -9.82
N VAL A 46 -7.05 -14.09 -10.67
CA VAL A 46 -5.67 -13.68 -10.92
C VAL A 46 -5.56 -12.15 -10.94
N ILE A 47 -4.39 -11.63 -10.58
CA ILE A 47 -4.06 -10.22 -10.81
C ILE A 47 -3.78 -10.06 -12.31
N LEU A 48 -4.50 -9.16 -12.97
CA LEU A 48 -4.35 -8.96 -14.41
C LEU A 48 -3.00 -8.29 -14.72
N PRO A 49 -2.32 -8.65 -15.83
CA PRO A 49 -1.03 -8.07 -16.19
C PRO A 49 -1.04 -6.53 -16.27
N VAL A 50 -2.14 -5.95 -16.76
CA VAL A 50 -2.34 -4.49 -16.85
C VAL A 50 -2.27 -3.75 -15.50
N ALA A 51 -2.41 -4.49 -14.38
CA ALA A 51 -2.25 -3.92 -13.06
C ALA A 51 -0.77 -3.58 -12.73
N PHE A 52 0.18 -4.22 -13.42
CA PHE A 52 1.62 -3.99 -13.23
C PHE A 52 2.17 -2.89 -14.12
N ASP A 53 1.52 -2.55 -15.24
CA ASP A 53 1.98 -1.50 -16.18
C ASP A 53 2.00 -0.08 -15.57
N ARG A 54 1.45 0.07 -14.36
CA ARG A 54 1.30 1.35 -13.65
C ARG A 54 2.26 1.51 -12.47
N LEU A 55 2.99 0.45 -12.12
CA LEU A 55 3.97 0.39 -11.02
C LEU A 55 5.38 0.53 -11.60
#